data_AF-A0A7S2DI97-F1
#
_entry.id   AF-A0A7S2DI97-F1
#
_cell.length_a   1.000
_cell.length_b   1.000
_cell.length_c   1.000
_cell.angle_alpha   90.00
_cell.angle_beta   90.00
_cell.angle_gamma   90.00
#
_symmetry.space_group_name_H-M   'P 1'
#
loop_
_entity.id
_entity.type
_entity.pdbx_description
1 polymer ?
#
loop_
_entity_poly.entity_id
_entity_poly.type
_entity_poly.pdbx_seq_one_letter_code
_entity_poly.pdbx_strand_id
1 'polypeptide(L)'
;QTAFTHLDLCFRLERGEALLWHNVEKRGMLDARTLHAGRPVFEGVKYGLNVWLRQRPVDTEGLGPEVMAKAWKPASPPPRSTVAPAGAQLSVERKERLW
;
A
#
# COMPACT_ATOMS: atom_id res chain seq x y z
N GLN A 1 -3.63 -3.18 -8.01
CA GLN A 1 -4.77 -2.28 -7.70
C GLN A 1 -4.92 -2.09 -6.20
N THR A 2 -5.66 -1.07 -5.77
CA THR A 2 -6.17 -0.84 -4.42
C THR A 2 -7.69 -0.77 -4.50
N ALA A 3 -8.39 -1.66 -3.79
CA ALA A 3 -9.85 -1.81 -3.88
C ALA A 3 -10.51 -1.41 -2.57
N PHE A 4 -11.61 -0.67 -2.64
CA PHE A 4 -12.48 -0.28 -1.53
C PHE A 4 -13.76 -1.12 -1.59
N THR A 5 -13.84 -2.15 -0.76
CA THR A 5 -14.86 -3.20 -0.90
C THR A 5 -16.27 -2.71 -0.64
N HIS A 6 -16.45 -1.72 0.24
CA HIS A 6 -17.76 -1.18 0.59
C HIS A 6 -18.21 -0.03 -0.34
N LEU A 7 -17.33 0.47 -1.19
CA LEU A 7 -17.62 1.55 -2.14
C LEU A 7 -17.70 1.07 -3.59
N ASP A 8 -17.37 -0.19 -3.85
CA ASP A 8 -17.21 -0.75 -5.20
C ASP A 8 -16.26 0.09 -6.08
N LEU A 9 -15.18 0.60 -5.46
CA LEU A 9 -14.15 1.39 -6.14
C LEU A 9 -12.85 0.61 -6.22
N CYS A 10 -12.17 0.68 -7.37
CA CYS A 10 -10.90 0.01 -7.59
C CYS A 10 -9.95 0.90 -8.39
N PHE A 11 -8.77 1.17 -7.83
CA PHE A 11 -7.79 2.07 -8.43
C PHE A 11 -6.55 1.30 -8.86
N ARG A 12 -6.12 1.51 -10.11
CA ARG A 12 -4.80 1.10 -10.61
C ARG A 12 -3.95 2.37 -10.69
N LEU A 13 -2.98 2.47 -9.79
CA LEU A 13 -2.02 3.58 -9.78
C LEU A 13 -0.81 3.23 -10.61
N GLU A 14 -0.33 4.20 -11.37
CA GLU A 14 0.94 4.17 -12.08
C GLU A 14 2.07 4.77 -11.21
N ARG A 15 3.32 4.60 -11.65
CA ARG A 15 4.48 5.11 -10.92
C ARG A 15 4.40 6.63 -10.77
N GLY A 16 4.47 7.11 -9.52
CA GLY A 16 4.43 8.54 -9.20
C GLY A 16 3.04 9.05 -8.85
N GLU A 17 2.00 8.24 -9.04
CA GLU A 17 0.65 8.58 -8.61
C GLU A 17 0.44 8.28 -7.12
N ALA A 18 -0.49 9.01 -6.51
CA ALA A 18 -0.90 8.82 -5.13
C ALA A 18 -2.42 8.74 -5.04
N LEU A 19 -2.91 7.94 -4.11
CA LEU A 19 -4.31 7.87 -3.74
C LEU A 19 -4.49 8.43 -2.35
N LEU A 20 -5.35 9.44 -2.21
CA LEU A 20 -5.65 10.11 -0.95
C LEU A 20 -7.14 10.00 -0.65
N TRP A 21 -7.47 9.66 0.60
CA TRP A 21 -8.84 9.62 1.10
C TRP A 21 -8.89 9.97 2.58
N HIS A 22 -10.05 10.42 3.06
CA HIS A 22 -10.34 10.57 4.47
C HIS A 22 -10.94 9.26 5.00
N ASN A 23 -10.35 8.67 6.03
CA ASN A 23 -10.88 7.47 6.70
C ASN A 23 -11.71 7.81 7.95
N VAL A 24 -12.03 9.08 8.16
CA VAL A 24 -12.78 9.60 9.31
C VAL A 24 -13.82 10.58 8.80
N GLU A 25 -15.04 10.47 9.31
CA GLU A 25 -16.16 11.35 8.97
C GLU A 25 -16.05 12.70 9.68
N LYS A 26 -16.89 13.68 9.29
CA LYS A 26 -16.92 15.03 9.88
C LYS A 26 -17.11 15.02 11.41
N ARG A 27 -17.75 13.97 11.96
CA ARG A 27 -17.99 13.81 13.41
C ARG A 27 -16.81 13.17 14.15
N GLY A 28 -15.72 12.81 13.46
CA GLY A 28 -14.55 12.17 14.07
C GLY A 28 -14.65 10.64 14.20
N MET A 29 -15.71 10.02 13.69
CA MET A 29 -15.86 8.56 13.69
C MET A 29 -15.17 7.94 12.47
N LEU A 30 -14.71 6.70 12.61
CA LEU A 30 -14.14 5.93 11.49
C LEU A 30 -15.17 5.77 10.38
N ASP A 31 -14.78 6.07 9.14
CA ASP A 31 -15.62 5.83 7.97
C ASP A 31 -15.42 4.39 7.47
N ALA A 32 -16.33 3.50 7.88
CA ALA A 32 -16.27 2.07 7.55
C ALA A 32 -16.34 1.79 6.03
N ARG A 33 -16.82 2.74 5.23
CA ARG A 33 -16.86 2.58 3.76
C ARG A 33 -15.47 2.61 3.14
N THR A 34 -14.51 3.20 3.84
CA THR A 34 -13.13 3.36 3.36
C THR A 34 -12.23 2.14 3.61
N LEU A 35 -12.81 1.01 4.03
CA LEU A 35 -12.11 -0.27 4.10
C LEU A 35 -11.53 -0.62 2.73
N HIS A 36 -10.22 -0.85 2.67
CA HIS A 36 -9.51 -1.08 1.43
C HIS A 36 -8.39 -2.10 1.58
N ALA A 37 -8.03 -2.72 0.46
CA ALA A 37 -6.91 -3.66 0.38
C ALA A 37 -6.21 -3.59 -0.97
N GLY A 38 -4.92 -3.94 -0.98
CA GLY A 38 -4.22 -4.25 -2.22
C GLY A 38 -4.73 -5.58 -2.80
N ARG A 39 -5.15 -5.59 -4.07
CA ARG A 39 -5.46 -6.85 -4.75
C ARG A 39 -4.17 -7.65 -5.01
N PRO A 40 -4.26 -9.00 -5.09
CA PRO A 40 -3.12 -9.84 -5.45
C PRO A 40 -2.42 -9.36 -6.72
N VAL A 41 -1.10 -9.49 -6.74
CA VAL A 41 -0.27 -9.22 -7.92
C VAL A 41 -0.14 -10.54 -8.69
N PHE A 42 -0.64 -10.58 -9.92
CA PHE A 42 -0.54 -11.77 -10.77
C PHE A 42 0.79 -11.80 -11.56
N GLU A 43 1.32 -10.63 -11.93
CA GLU A 43 2.57 -10.50 -12.69
C GLU A 43 3.40 -9.32 -12.16
N GLY A 44 4.72 -9.52 -12.05
CA GLY A 44 5.68 -8.50 -11.59
C GLY A 44 5.68 -8.29 -10.07
N VAL A 45 6.07 -7.09 -9.63
CA VAL A 45 6.15 -6.70 -8.21
C VAL A 45 5.50 -5.33 -8.02
N LYS A 46 4.66 -5.20 -6.99
CA LYS A 46 4.05 -3.92 -6.59
C LYS A 46 4.78 -3.35 -5.38
N TYR A 47 5.34 -2.15 -5.53
CA TYR A 47 5.85 -1.34 -4.42
C TYR A 47 4.81 -0.27 -4.06
N GLY A 48 4.64 0.00 -2.77
CA GLY A 48 3.71 1.01 -2.28
C GLY A 48 4.22 1.65 -0.99
N LEU A 49 3.90 2.93 -0.81
CA LEU A 49 4.17 3.69 0.39
C LEU A 49 2.84 4.14 0.99
N ASN A 50 2.68 3.95 2.30
CA ASN A 50 1.54 4.50 3.04
C ASN A 50 2.02 5.64 3.93
N VAL A 51 1.28 6.75 3.91
CA VAL A 51 1.48 7.87 4.82
C VAL A 51 0.16 8.11 5.56
N TRP A 52 0.19 8.02 6.89
CA TRP A 52 -0.98 8.29 7.72
C TRP A 52 -0.91 9.70 8.31
N LEU A 53 -1.85 10.54 7.91
CA LEU A 53 -1.99 11.90 8.43
C LEU A 53 -2.91 11.89 9.65
N ARG A 54 -2.58 12.68 10.67
CA ARG A 54 -3.37 12.83 11.90
C ARG A 54 -4.00 14.22 11.96
N GLN A 55 -5.19 14.32 12.52
CA GLN A 55 -5.90 15.60 12.69
C GLN A 55 -5.21 16.54 13.70
N ARG A 56 -4.45 15.99 14.63
CA ARG A 56 -3.68 16.73 15.63
C ARG A 56 -2.21 16.32 15.53
N PRO A 57 -1.27 17.21 15.92
CA PRO A 57 0.10 16.80 16.16
C PRO A 57 0.13 15.58 17.07
N VAL A 58 1.07 14.68 16.82
CA VAL A 58 1.39 13.65 17.80
C VAL A 58 2.12 14.37 18.92
N ASP A 59 1.60 14.28 20.14
CA ASP A 59 2.29 14.82 21.32
C ASP A 59 3.61 14.07 21.49
N THR A 60 4.70 14.69 21.06
CA THR A 60 6.05 14.17 21.27
C THR A 60 6.62 14.61 22.61
N GLU A 61 5.95 15.52 23.30
CA GLU A 61 6.20 16.00 24.67
C GLU A 61 5.94 14.86 25.67
N GLY A 62 6.87 13.91 25.77
CA GLY A 62 6.78 12.73 26.63
C GLY A 62 7.29 11.44 25.99
N LEU A 63 7.45 11.43 24.66
CA LEU A 63 8.20 10.39 23.95
C LEU A 63 9.69 10.72 24.08
N GLY A 64 10.30 10.32 25.20
CA GLY A 64 11.75 10.40 25.34
C GLY A 64 12.47 9.74 24.17
N PRO A 65 13.74 10.10 23.89
CA PRO A 65 14.50 9.62 22.73
C PRO A 65 14.54 8.09 22.59
N GLU A 66 14.36 7.35 23.69
CA GLU A 66 14.25 5.90 23.70
C GLU A 66 13.00 5.35 22.99
N VAL A 67 11.84 6.02 23.08
CA VAL A 67 10.60 5.54 22.43
C VAL A 67 10.68 5.76 20.92
N MET A 68 11.27 6.87 20.48
CA MET A 68 11.52 7.13 19.06
C MET A 68 12.49 6.10 18.44
N ALA A 69 13.56 5.72 19.17
CA ALA A 69 14.51 4.70 18.73
C ALA A 69 13.93 3.26 18.74
N LYS A 70 12.94 2.99 19.60
CA LYS A 70 12.26 1.68 19.70
C LYS A 70 11.10 1.54 18.70
N ALA A 71 10.50 2.66 18.26
CA ALA A 71 9.34 2.69 17.38
C ALA A 71 9.65 2.39 15.90
N TRP A 72 10.90 2.57 15.46
CA TRP A 72 11.31 2.33 14.07
C TRP A 72 12.63 1.58 14.00
N LYS A 73 12.57 0.30 13.61
CA LYS A 73 13.71 -0.39 13.01
C LYS A 73 13.49 -0.40 11.50
N PRO A 74 14.36 0.21 10.67
CA PRO A 74 14.22 0.08 9.23
C PRO A 74 14.26 -1.41 8.89
N ALA A 75 13.22 -1.91 8.23
CA ALA A 75 13.25 -3.26 7.70
C ALA A 75 14.48 -3.39 6.80
N SER A 76 15.21 -4.49 6.90
CA SER A 76 16.25 -4.80 5.92
C SER A 76 15.62 -4.70 4.54
N PRO A 77 16.28 -4.06 3.55
CA PRO A 77 15.77 -4.04 2.20
C PRO A 77 15.48 -5.49 1.79
N PRO A 78 14.35 -5.77 1.12
CA PRO A 78 14.12 -7.11 0.61
C PRO A 78 15.34 -7.54 -0.21
N PRO A 79 15.78 -8.81 -0.12
CA PRO A 79 16.90 -9.27 -0.91
C PRO A 79 16.63 -8.90 -2.37
N ARG A 80 17.56 -8.17 -2.97
CA ARG A 80 17.49 -7.77 -4.38
C ARG A 80 17.30 -9.07 -5.16
N SER A 81 16.15 -9.28 -5.81
CA SER A 81 15.96 -10.49 -6.60
C SER A 81 17.08 -10.52 -7.62
N THR A 82 17.96 -11.51 -7.53
CA THR A 82 18.89 -11.80 -8.62
C THR A 82 18.03 -12.08 -9.83
N VAL A 83 18.03 -11.15 -10.78
CA VAL A 83 17.41 -11.33 -12.09
C VAL A 83 17.94 -12.67 -12.61
N ALA A 84 17.04 -13.63 -12.82
CA ALA A 84 17.40 -14.85 -13.53
C ALA A 84 18.01 -14.45 -14.89
N PRO A 85 19.10 -15.11 -15.33
CA PRO A 85 19.75 -14.73 -16.58
C PRO A 85 18.74 -14.75 -17.73
N ALA A 86 18.89 -13.80 -18.65
CA ALA A 86 18.03 -13.66 -19.81
C ALA A 86 17.95 -14.99 -20.57
N GLY A 87 16.77 -15.60 -20.61
CA GLY A 87 16.54 -16.86 -21.34
C GLY A 87 15.36 -17.72 -20.89
N ALA A 88 14.77 -17.48 -19.71
CA ALA A 88 13.59 -18.25 -19.28
C ALA A 88 12.30 -17.68 -19.89
N GLN A 89 12.01 -18.09 -21.12
CA GLN A 89 10.74 -17.82 -21.78
C GLN A 89 9.65 -18.69 -21.11
N LEU A 90 8.83 -18.09 -20.24
CA LEU A 90 7.60 -18.73 -19.79
C LEU A 90 6.53 -18.49 -20.85
N SER A 91 6.16 -19.54 -21.60
CA SER A 91 5.02 -19.51 -22.50
C SER A 91 3.73 -19.48 -21.67
N VAL A 92 3.15 -18.29 -21.50
CA VAL A 92 1.81 -18.14 -20.96
C VAL A 92 0.84 -18.04 -22.14
N GLU A 93 0.09 -19.11 -22.34
CA GLU A 93 -0.99 -19.20 -23.31
C GLU A 93 -2.11 -18.23 -22.90
N ARG A 94 -2.26 -17.12 -23.63
CA ARG A 94 -3.36 -16.17 -23.45
C ARG A 94 -4.68 -16.84 -23.83
N LYS A 95 -5.51 -17.16 -22.84
CA LYS A 95 -6.96 -17.22 -23.06
C LYS A 95 -7.55 -15.88 -22.69
N GLU A 96 -7.73 -15.05 -23.70
CA GLU A 96 -8.64 -13.91 -23.62
C GLU A 96 -10.02 -14.44 -23.28
N ARG A 97 -10.57 -13.98 -22.16
CA ARG A 97 -12.00 -14.05 -21.94
C ARG A 97 -12.42 -12.67 -21.42
N LEU A 98 -13.10 -11.97 -22.30
CA LEU A 98 -13.75 -10.69 -22.04
C LEU A 98 -14.82 -10.89 -20.96
N TRP A 99 -14.96 -9.82 -20.16
CA TRP A 99 -15.85 -9.59 -19.02
C TRP A 99 -15.34 -10.12 -17.68
#